data_AF-A0A1I7UY75-F1
#
_entry.id   AF-A0A1I7UY75-F1
#
_cell.length_a   1.000
_cell.length_b   1.000
_cell.length_c   1.000
_cell.angle_alpha   90.00
_cell.angle_beta   90.00
_cell.angle_gamma   90.00
#
_symmetry.space_group_name_H-M   'P 1'
#
loop_
_entity.id
_entity.type
_entity.pdbx_description
1 polymer ?
#
loop_
_entity_poly.entity_id
_entity_poly.type
_entity_poly.pdbx_seq_one_letter_code
_entity_poly.pdbx_strand_id
1 'polypeptide(L)' 'MGVRQKLDETICPDHRAREEEKELFVPRTNHSTRQNMLFCTACRCEVPMGSKQVHSQGRRHMANIVSRSQSRQNQ' A
#
# COMPACT_ATOMS: atom_id res chain seq x y z
N MET A 1 5.31 -26.30 33.16
CA MET A 1 3.95 -26.26 32.59
C MET A 1 3.71 -24.85 32.07
N GLY A 2 3.51 -24.71 30.75
CA GLY A 2 3.35 -23.41 30.10
C GLY A 2 1.97 -22.80 30.37
N VAL A 3 1.94 -21.56 30.83
CA VAL A 3 0.70 -20.79 30.98
C VAL A 3 0.64 -19.70 29.92
N ARG A 4 -0.47 -19.76 29.21
CA ARG A 4 -0.81 -19.08 27.97
C ARG A 4 -1.25 -17.64 28.25
N GLN A 5 -1.07 -16.82 27.21
CA GLN A 5 -2.01 -15.78 26.73
C GLN A 5 -2.30 -14.59 27.66
N LYS A 6 -2.00 -13.39 27.14
CA LYS A 6 -2.91 -12.24 26.98
C LYS A 6 -2.06 -10.96 26.97
N LEU A 7 -1.82 -10.40 25.78
CA LEU A 7 -1.79 -8.94 25.55
C LEU A 7 -1.66 -8.66 24.03
N ASP A 8 -2.63 -9.14 23.26
CA ASP A 8 -2.87 -8.65 21.90
C ASP A 8 -3.98 -7.59 21.99
N GLU A 9 -3.71 -6.50 22.71
CA GLU A 9 -4.68 -5.43 22.96
C GLU A 9 -3.95 -4.08 22.97
N THR A 10 -3.49 -3.63 21.81
CA THR A 10 -3.32 -2.20 21.43
C THR A 10 -2.83 -2.08 19.99
N ILE A 11 -3.49 -2.77 19.06
CA ILE A 11 -3.33 -2.43 17.64
C ILE A 11 -4.18 -1.20 17.40
N CYS A 12 -3.55 -0.03 17.55
CA CYS A 12 -4.11 1.25 17.13
C CYS A 12 -4.67 1.08 15.69
N PRO A 13 -5.92 1.49 15.41
CA PRO A 13 -6.50 1.38 14.07
C PRO A 13 -5.72 2.15 12.98
N ASP A 14 -4.75 2.97 13.38
CA ASP A 14 -3.83 3.72 12.52
C ASP A 14 -2.72 2.85 11.90
N HIS A 15 -2.36 1.71 12.52
CA HIS A 15 -1.20 0.92 12.07
C HIS A 15 -1.50 0.06 10.83
N ARG A 16 -2.73 -0.44 10.67
CA ARG A 16 -3.13 -1.23 9.48
C ARG A 16 -3.19 -0.41 8.19
N ALA A 17 -3.66 0.85 8.26
CA ALA A 17 -3.71 1.73 7.10
C ALA A 17 -2.30 2.00 6.54
N ARG A 18 -1.33 2.15 7.45
CA ARG A 18 0.06 2.48 7.11
C ARG A 18 0.82 1.31 6.46
N GLU A 19 0.46 0.07 6.78
CA GLU A 19 1.06 -1.13 6.17
C GLU A 19 0.44 -1.42 4.79
N GLU A 20 -0.87 -1.23 4.61
CA GLU A 20 -1.52 -1.37 3.30
C GLU A 20 -0.98 -0.35 2.27
N GLU A 21 -0.69 0.89 2.68
CA GLU A 21 -0.07 1.89 1.80
C GLU A 21 1.33 1.48 1.31
N LYS A 22 2.04 0.65 2.08
CA LYS A 22 3.38 0.16 1.74
C LYS A 22 3.33 -0.99 0.72
N GLU A 23 2.27 -1.78 0.71
CA GLU A 23 2.08 -2.87 -0.27
C GLU A 23 1.67 -2.38 -1.66
N LEU A 24 1.21 -1.12 -1.78
CA LEU A 24 0.68 -0.60 -3.03
C LEU A 24 1.74 0.01 -3.96
N PHE A 25 2.88 0.47 -3.44
CA PHE A 25 3.93 1.10 -4.22
C PHE A 25 5.24 0.31 -4.16
N VAL A 26 5.59 -0.33 -5.26
CA VAL A 26 6.83 -1.10 -5.39
C VAL A 26 7.92 -0.22 -5.98
N PRO A 27 9.06 0.00 -5.32
CA PRO A 27 10.15 0.78 -5.89
C PRO A 27 10.70 0.12 -7.16
N ARG A 28 10.88 0.92 -8.20
CA ARG A 28 11.51 0.52 -9.46
C ARG A 28 12.58 1.54 -9.86
N THR A 29 13.72 1.03 -10.28
CA THR A 29 14.78 1.84 -10.86
C THR A 29 14.64 1.81 -12.38
N ASN A 30 14.36 2.96 -12.99
CA ASN A 30 14.45 3.07 -14.43
C ASN A 30 15.93 3.21 -14.79
N HIS A 31 16.54 2.13 -15.29
CA HIS A 31 17.97 2.10 -15.63
C HIS A 31 18.34 3.11 -16.73
N SER A 32 17.40 3.44 -17.61
CA SER A 32 17.62 4.36 -18.73
C SER A 32 17.68 5.82 -18.29
N THR A 33 16.90 6.22 -17.27
CA THR A 33 16.87 7.60 -16.78
C THR A 33 17.54 7.80 -15.43
N ARG A 34 17.99 6.71 -14.77
CA ARG A 34 18.49 6.69 -13.38
C ARG A 34 17.53 7.36 -12.39
N GLN A 35 16.24 7.41 -12.72
CA GLN A 35 15.23 7.99 -11.86
C GLN A 35 14.62 6.94 -10.95
N ASN A 36 14.37 7.33 -9.70
CA ASN A 36 13.65 6.53 -8.73
C ASN A 36 12.15 6.62 -9.03
N MET A 37 11.60 5.54 -9.55
CA MET A 37 10.17 5.38 -9.85
C MET A 37 9.53 4.44 -8.83
N LEU A 38 8.21 4.50 -8.73
CA LEU A 38 7.40 3.60 -7.94
C LEU A 38 6.33 3.01 -8.85
N PHE A 39 6.16 1.70 -8.83
CA PHE A 39 5.06 1.04 -9.52
C PHE A 39 3.86 0.92 -8.57
N CYS A 40 2.76 1.58 -8.91
CA CYS A 40 1.52 1.50 -8.16
C CYS A 40 0.73 0.25 -8.59
N THR A 41 0.55 -0.72 -7.68
CA THR A 41 -0.14 -1.98 -7.98
C THR A 41 -1.66 -1.83 -8.05
N ALA A 42 -2.23 -0.82 -7.39
CA ALA A 42 -3.66 -0.49 -7.49
C ALA A 42 -4.01 0.14 -8.85
N CYS A 43 -3.21 1.09 -9.32
CA CYS A 43 -3.43 1.80 -10.58
C CYS A 43 -2.74 1.15 -11.78
N ARG A 44 -1.85 0.18 -11.54
CA ARG A 44 -1.00 -0.50 -12.54
C ARG A 44 -0.19 0.48 -13.40
N CYS A 45 0.38 1.53 -12.79
CA CYS A 45 1.17 2.54 -13.48
C CYS A 45 2.45 2.89 -12.74
N GLU A 46 3.42 3.43 -13.48
CA GLU A 46 4.66 3.97 -12.92
C GLU A 46 4.43 5.42 -12.46
N VAL A 47 4.89 5.71 -11.26
CA VAL A 47 4.72 6.97 -10.55
C VAL A 47 6.09 7.45 -10.10
N PRO A 48 6.53 8.66 -10.49
CA PRO A 48 7.76 9.24 -9.96
C PRO A 48 7.71 9.32 -8.43
N MET A 49 8.83 9.07 -7.76
CA MET A 49 8.88 9.12 -6.29
C MET A 49 8.37 10.45 -5.74
N GLY A 50 8.68 11.58 -6.39
CA GLY A 50 8.20 12.91 -6.00
C GLY A 50 6.68 13.11 -6.16
N SER A 51 6.03 12.32 -7.01
CA SER A 51 4.58 12.36 -7.23
C SER A 51 3.82 11.30 -6.43
N LYS A 52 4.49 10.51 -5.58
CA LYS A 52 3.87 9.45 -4.78
C LYS A 52 2.70 9.98 -3.94
N GLN A 53 2.93 11.07 -3.21
CA GLN A 53 1.96 11.61 -2.25
C GLN A 53 0.69 12.12 -2.94
N VAL A 54 0.85 12.83 -4.06
CA VAL A 54 -0.31 13.31 -4.85
C VAL A 54 -1.04 12.16 -5.54
N HIS A 55 -0.31 11.11 -5.95
CA HIS A 55 -0.91 9.91 -6.52
C HIS A 55 -1.73 9.14 -5.48
N SER A 56 -1.19 8.90 -4.28
CA SER A 56 -1.87 8.11 -3.24
C SER A 56 -3.14 8.78 -2.74
N GLN A 57 -3.17 10.12 -2.69
CA GLN A 57 -4.35 10.90 -2.31
C GLN A 57 -5.33 11.13 -3.47
N GLY A 58 -4.99 10.66 -4.68
CA GLY A 58 -5.81 10.86 -5.86
C GLY A 58 -7.11 10.07 -5.80
N ARG A 59 -8.24 10.70 -6.15
CA ARG A 59 -9.57 10.06 -6.19
C ARG A 59 -9.59 8.74 -6.96
N ARG A 60 -8.86 8.66 -8.08
CA ARG A 60 -8.75 7.44 -8.90
C ARG A 60 -8.00 6.32 -8.16
N HIS A 61 -6.93 6.66 -7.45
CA HIS A 61 -6.18 5.69 -6.67
C HIS A 61 -7.02 5.12 -5.54
N MET A 62 -7.70 5.98 -4.79
CA MET A 62 -8.63 5.56 -3.73
C MET A 62 -9.74 4.65 -4.26
N ALA A 63 -10.36 4.98 -5.40
CA ALA A 63 -11.38 4.13 -6.03
C ALA A 63 -10.85 2.73 -6.42
N ASN A 64 -9.61 2.67 -6.91
CA ASN A 64 -8.97 1.40 -7.25
C ASN A 64 -8.62 0.57 -6.01
N ILE A 65 -8.21 1.22 -4.91
CA ILE A 65 -7.98 0.52 -3.63
C ILE A 65 -9.29 -0.11 -3.15
N VAL A 66 -10.37 0.68 -3.06
CA VAL A 66 -11.67 0.21 -2.57
C VAL A 66 -12.19 -0.96 -3.41
N SER A 67 -12.08 -0.87 -4.74
CA SER A 67 -12.47 -1.96 -5.65
C SER A 67 -11.64 -3.23 -5.42
N ARG A 68 -10.34 -3.08 -5.12
CA ARG A 68 -9.41 -4.21 -4.93
C ARG A 68 -9.62 -4.92 -3.58
N SER A 69 -10.04 -4.19 -2.54
CA SER A 69 -10.37 -4.77 -1.23
C SER A 69 -11.56 -5.74 -1.31
N GLN A 70 -12.54 -5.47 -2.19
CA GLN A 70 -13.69 -6.36 -2.39
C GLN A 70 -13.33 -7.69 -3.04
N SER A 71 -12.27 -7.74 -3.85
CA SER A 71 -11.86 -8.97 -4.56
C SER A 71 -11.10 -9.97 -3.67
N ARG A 72 -10.57 -9.55 -2.51
CA ARG A 72 -9.82 -10.44 -1.60
C ARG A 72 -10.70 -11.19 -0.60
N GLN A 73 -11.98 -10.84 -0.47
CA GLN A 73 -12.87 -11.39 0.55
C GLN A 73 -13.67 -12.62 0.11
N ASN A 74 -13.45 -13.13 -1.11
CA ASN A 74 -14.26 -14.20 -1.70
C ASN A 74 -13.44 -15.39 -2.26
N GLN A 75 -12.27 -15.67 -1.68
CA GLN A 75 -11.52 -16.91 -1.87
C GLN A 75 -11.32 -17.63 -0.55
#